data_AF-A0A4Q3AZB4-F1
#
_entry.id   AF-A0A4Q3AZB4-F1
#
_cell.length_a   1.000
_cell.length_b   1.000
_cell.length_c   1.000
_cell.angle_alpha   90.00
_cell.angle_beta   90.00
_cell.angle_gamma   90.00
#
_symmetry.space_group_name_H-M   'P 1'
#
loop_
_entity.id
_entity.type
_entity.pdbx_description
1 polymer ?
#
loop_
_entity_poly.entity_id
_entity_poly.type
_entity_poly.pdbx_seq_one_letter_code
_entity_poly.pdbx_strand_id
1 'polypeptide(L)' 'LKQPDFLPQMQQEIIAVIRKYIHIETDQVTVNLDNTDNCSVLELNITLPE' A
#
# COMPACT_ATOMS: atom_id res chain seq x y z
N LEU A 1 -21.63 6.25 -9.81
CA LEU A 1 -21.21 6.54 -8.42
C LEU A 1 -19.69 6.44 -8.40
N LYS A 2 -18.96 7.55 -8.19
CA LYS A 2 -17.51 7.45 -7.95
C LYS A 2 -17.36 6.69 -6.64
N GLN A 3 -16.86 5.45 -6.70
CA GLN A 3 -16.52 4.72 -5.49
C GLN A 3 -15.53 5.60 -4.69
N PRO A 4 -15.71 5.74 -3.36
CA PRO A 4 -14.73 6.47 -2.56
C PRO A 4 -13.36 5.84 -2.79
N ASP A 5 -12.35 6.66 -3.06
CA ASP A 5 -11.00 6.22 -3.38
C ASP A 5 -10.28 5.84 -2.07
N PHE A 6 -10.78 4.79 -1.41
CA PHE A 6 -10.27 4.33 -0.12
C PHE A 6 -8.94 3.58 -0.26
N LEU A 7 -8.65 3.03 -1.44
CA LEU A 7 -7.43 2.26 -1.70
C LEU A 7 -6.15 3.09 -1.50
N PRO A 8 -6.02 4.30 -2.10
CA PRO A 8 -4.90 5.19 -1.80
C PRO A 8 -4.78 5.55 -0.32
N GLN A 9 -5.91 5.75 0.37
CA GLN A 9 -5.91 6.12 1.78
C GLN A 9 -5.45 4.96 2.67
N MET A 10 -5.98 3.75 2.45
CA MET A 10 -5.56 2.54 3.16
C MET A 10 -4.07 2.25 2.96
N GLN A 11 -3.56 2.42 1.73
CA GLN A 11 -2.14 2.31 1.45
C GLN A 11 -1.30 3.26 2.32
N GLN A 12 -1.68 4.55 2.36
CA GLN A 12 -0.97 5.56 3.16
C GLN A 12 -0.98 5.20 4.65
N GLU A 13 -2.12 4.74 5.17
CA GLU A 13 -2.25 4.35 6.57
C GLU A 13 -1.40 3.13 6.92
N ILE A 14 -1.34 2.10 6.05
CA ILE A 14 -0.49 0.92 6.24
C ILE A 14 0.99 1.31 6.24
N ILE A 15 1.43 2.11 5.27
CA ILE A 15 2.81 2.61 5.20
C ILE A 15 3.16 3.42 6.45
N ALA A 16 2.25 4.28 6.91
CA ALA A 16 2.44 5.09 8.11
C ALA A 16 2.58 4.23 9.38
N VAL A 17 1.88 3.10 9.49
CA VAL A 17 2.03 2.16 10.60
C VAL A 17 3.41 1.50 10.56
N ILE A 18 3.84 1.05 9.39
CA ILE A 18 5.12 0.36 9.21
C ILE A 18 6.29 1.31 9.51
N ARG A 19 6.19 2.58 9.09
CA ARG A 19 7.14 3.66 9.42
C ARG A 19 7.36 3.89 10.91
N LYS A 20 6.46 3.44 11.78
CA LYS A 20 6.65 3.52 13.24
C LYS A 20 7.70 2.55 13.76
N TYR A 21 7.94 1.45 13.04
CA TYR A 21 8.80 0.36 13.47
C TYR A 21 10.09 0.29 12.67
N ILE A 22 10.06 0.72 11.40
CA ILE A 22 11.19 0.71 10.50
C ILE A 22 11.25 2.02 9.73
N HIS A 23 12.46 2.53 9.51
CA HIS A 23 12.64 3.68 8.65
C HIS A 23 12.49 3.21 7.19
N ILE A 24 11.41 3.64 6.53
CA ILE A 24 11.14 3.33 5.13
C ILE A 24 10.81 4.59 4.33
N GLU A 25 11.48 4.72 3.20
CA GLU A 25 11.24 5.79 2.24
C GLU A 25 10.17 5.41 1.23
N THR A 26 9.60 6.42 0.56
CA THR A 26 8.41 6.22 -0.29
C THR A 26 8.73 5.41 -1.56
N ASP A 27 9.98 5.47 -2.02
CA ASP A 27 10.52 4.68 -3.13
C ASP A 27 10.80 3.21 -2.78
N GLN A 28 10.85 2.87 -1.49
CA GLN A 28 11.01 1.50 -1.01
C GLN A 28 9.70 0.72 -0.92
N VAL A 29 8.57 1.36 -1.24
CA VAL A 29 7.24 0.75 -1.24
C VAL A 29 6.71 0.66 -2.66
N THR A 30 6.56 -0.56 -3.15
CA THR A 30 5.87 -0.85 -4.41
C THR A 30 4.45 -1.30 -4.11
N VAL A 31 3.49 -0.74 -4.82
CA VAL A 31 2.07 -1.08 -4.65
C VAL A 31 1.51 -1.59 -5.96
N ASN A 32 0.96 -2.80 -5.91
CA ASN A 32 0.28 -3.41 -7.04
C ASN A 32 -1.18 -3.62 -6.68
N LEU A 33 -2.06 -3.24 -7.61
CA LEU A 33 -3.49 -3.49 -7.50
C LEU A 33 -3.89 -4.45 -8.61
N ASP A 34 -4.19 -5.68 -8.23
CA ASP A 34 -4.73 -6.69 -9.14
C ASP A 34 -6.24 -6.76 -9.00
N ASN A 35 -6.95 -6.61 -10.11
CA ASN A 35 -8.40 -6.78 -10.15
C ASN A 35 -8.70 -8.13 -10.78
N THR A 36 -9.04 -9.11 -9.95
CA THR A 36 -9.40 -10.47 -10.38
C THR A 36 -10.90 -10.67 -10.18
N ASP A 37 -11.61 -10.87 -11.29
CA ASP A 37 -13.07 -11.08 -11.35
C ASP A 37 -13.87 -10.05 -10.53
N ASN A 38 -14.21 -10.41 -9.28
CA ASN A 38 -15.02 -9.63 -8.34
C ASN A 38 -14.24 -9.07 -7.14
N CYS A 39 -12.92 -9.24 -7.11
CA CYS A 39 -12.07 -8.84 -6.00
C CYS A 39 -10.91 -7.95 -6.48
N SER A 40 -10.63 -6.90 -5.70
CA SER A 40 -9.41 -6.11 -5.84
C SER A 40 -8.42 -6.54 -4.77
N VAL A 41 -7.27 -7.05 -5.21
CA VAL A 41 -6.15 -7.44 -4.36
C VAL A 41 -5.13 -6.31 -4.35
N LEU A 42 -4.82 -5.79 -3.17
CA LEU A 42 -3.82 -4.76 -2.96
C LEU A 42 -2.56 -5.40 -2.37
N GLU A 43 -1.50 -5.50 -3.16
CA GLU A 43 -0.20 -5.99 -2.71
C GLU A 43 0.72 -4.82 -2.40
N LEU A 44 1.31 -4.80 -1.21
CA LEU A 44 2.37 -3.87 -0.82
C LEU A 44 3.67 -4.65 -0.65
N ASN A 45 4.64 -4.35 -1.50
CA ASN A 45 6.01 -4.86 -1.41
C ASN A 45 6.89 -3.78 -0.79
N ILE A 46 7.59 -4.11 0.30
CA ILE A 46 8.45 -3.17 1.02
C ILE A 46 9.86 -3.73 1.06
N THR A 47 10.82 -2.97 0.53
CA THR A 47 12.23 -3.30 0.65
C THR A 47 12.74 -2.74 1.97
N LEU A 48 13.19 -3.63 2.87
CA LEU A 48 13.80 -3.24 4.12
C LEU A 48 15.23 -2.75 3.87
N PRO A 49 15.65 -1.59 4.44
CA PRO A 49 17.05 -1.22 4.45
C PRO A 49 17.87 -2.19 5.32
N GLU A 50 19.15 -2.36 4.99
CA GLU A 50 20.12 -3.13 5.79
C GLU A 50 20.39 -2.51 7.18
#